data_AF-A0A6G3SGW8-F1
#
_entry.id   AF-A0A6G3SGW8-F1
#
_cell.length_a   1.000
_cell.length_b   1.000
_cell.length_c   1.000
_cell.angle_alpha   90.00
_cell.angle_beta   90.00
_cell.angle_gamma   90.00
#
_symmetry.space_group_name_H-M   'P 1'
#
loop_
_entity.id
_entity.type
_entity.pdbx_description
1 polymer ?
#
loop_
_entity_poly.entity_id
_entity_poly.type
_entity_poly.pdbx_seq_one_letter_code
_entity_poly.pdbx_strand_id
1 'polypeptide(L)'
;DETPWGVAAELQRLLPGTTTGSYSGPDAGAAALAAAGERRIVAVVRDEHRHAWMTAALDTLLAARPDTVVVEMGVPQAPPRGAPHIATYGAARVCGIAAAEVIVGG
;
A
#
# COMPACT_ATOMS: atom_id res chain seq x y z
N ASP A 1 -6.12 -9.12 16.75
CA ASP A 1 -5.09 -8.14 17.19
C ASP A 1 -4.44 -7.47 16.00
N GLU A 2 -5.20 -6.64 15.29
CA GLU A 2 -4.67 -5.81 14.23
C GLU A 2 -4.20 -4.52 14.89
N THR A 3 -2.90 -4.40 15.14
CA THR A 3 -2.36 -3.16 15.67
C THR A 3 -2.64 -2.05 14.65
N PRO A 4 -3.27 -0.92 15.02
CA PRO A 4 -3.63 0.15 14.10
C PRO A 4 -2.39 0.97 13.72
N TRP A 5 -1.50 0.36 12.94
CA TRP A 5 -0.40 1.02 12.24
C TRP A 5 -0.72 1.12 10.75
N GLY A 6 0.07 1.94 10.05
CA GLY A 6 -0.04 2.11 8.61
C GLY A 6 -0.73 3.41 8.18
N VAL A 7 -0.98 3.51 6.88
CA VAL A 7 -1.50 4.73 6.22
C VAL A 7 -3.04 4.78 6.24
N ALA A 8 -3.68 3.64 6.42
CA ALA A 8 -5.13 3.43 6.32
C ALA A 8 -5.98 4.43 7.13
N ALA A 9 -5.74 4.51 8.44
CA ALA A 9 -6.52 5.37 9.32
C ALA A 9 -6.37 6.86 8.98
N GLU A 10 -5.18 7.27 8.54
CA GLU A 10 -4.92 8.66 8.18
C GLU A 10 -5.52 9.02 6.81
N LEU A 11 -5.50 8.09 5.84
CA LEU A 11 -6.22 8.27 4.57
C LEU A 11 -7.73 8.33 4.78
N GLN A 12 -8.31 7.50 5.66
CA GLN A 12 -9.74 7.58 5.96
C GLN A 12 -10.13 8.93 6.59
N ARG A 13 -9.24 9.52 7.40
CA ARG A 13 -9.44 10.84 8.01
C ARG A 13 -9.34 11.97 6.98
N LEU A 14 -8.37 11.91 6.07
CA LEU A 14 -8.12 12.95 5.07
C LEU A 14 -9.02 12.84 3.82
N LEU A 15 -9.41 11.62 3.45
CA LEU A 15 -10.26 11.27 2.32
C LEU A 15 -11.42 10.38 2.79
N PRO A 16 -12.52 10.99 3.30
CA PRO A 16 -13.71 10.25 3.69
C PRO A 16 -14.25 9.40 2.54
N GLY A 17 -14.53 8.13 2.81
CA GLY A 17 -14.90 7.14 1.79
C GLY A 17 -13.76 6.21 1.37
N THR A 18 -12.53 6.44 1.85
CA THR A 18 -11.45 5.45 1.76
C THR A 18 -11.86 4.15 2.45
N THR A 19 -11.72 3.03 1.74
CA THR A 19 -11.93 1.68 2.28
C THR A 19 -10.61 0.93 2.35
N THR A 20 -10.49 0.00 3.29
CA THR A 20 -9.26 -0.76 3.52
C THR A 20 -9.54 -2.26 3.46
N GLY A 21 -8.50 -3.03 3.15
CA GLY A 21 -8.55 -4.49 3.16
C GLY A 21 -7.14 -5.05 3.34
N SER A 22 -7.06 -6.20 4.03
CA SER A 22 -5.81 -6.92 4.28
C SER A 22 -5.79 -8.18 3.43
N TYR A 23 -4.80 -8.29 2.54
CA TYR A 23 -4.68 -9.38 1.57
C TYR A 23 -3.33 -10.07 1.73
N SER A 24 -3.31 -11.40 1.71
CA SER A 24 -2.07 -12.18 1.85
C SER A 24 -2.12 -13.47 1.03
N GLY A 25 -0.94 -13.97 0.66
CA GLY A 25 -0.80 -15.20 -0.12
C GLY A 25 -0.80 -14.98 -1.64
N PRO A 26 -0.81 -16.08 -2.41
CA PRO A 26 -0.61 -16.05 -3.87
C PRO A 26 -1.61 -15.18 -4.63
N ASP A 27 -2.86 -15.13 -4.16
CA ASP A 27 -3.96 -14.43 -4.84
C ASP A 27 -4.17 -12.99 -4.34
N ALA A 28 -3.29 -12.47 -3.47
CA ALA A 28 -3.48 -11.18 -2.82
C ALA A 28 -3.70 -10.02 -3.81
N GLY A 29 -2.94 -9.98 -4.91
CA GLY A 29 -3.08 -8.95 -5.94
C GLY A 29 -4.43 -9.00 -6.66
N ALA A 30 -4.88 -10.20 -7.05
CA ALA A 30 -6.16 -10.40 -7.72
C ALA A 30 -7.35 -10.08 -6.80
N ALA A 31 -7.28 -10.52 -5.53
CA ALA A 31 -8.30 -10.21 -4.54
C ALA A 31 -8.39 -8.71 -4.25
N ALA A 32 -7.26 -8.02 -4.14
CA ALA A 32 -7.21 -6.58 -3.95
C ALA A 32 -7.79 -5.81 -5.16
N LEU A 33 -7.47 -6.21 -6.40
CA LEU A 33 -8.06 -5.64 -7.61
C LEU A 33 -9.59 -5.78 -7.64
N ALA A 34 -10.08 -7.00 -7.38
CA ALA A 34 -11.51 -7.28 -7.37
C ALA A 34 -12.24 -6.42 -6.32
N ALA A 35 -11.65 -6.29 -5.12
CA ALA A 35 -12.22 -5.45 -4.06
C ALA A 35 -12.16 -3.96 -4.38
N ALA A 36 -11.08 -3.48 -5.01
CA ALA A 36 -10.92 -2.07 -5.37
C ALA A 36 -11.94 -1.61 -6.43
N GLY A 37 -12.25 -2.47 -7.40
CA GLY A 37 -13.11 -2.13 -8.54
C GLY A 37 -12.46 -1.04 -9.41
N GLU A 38 -13.15 0.09 -9.56
CA GLU A 38 -12.66 1.26 -10.32
C GLU A 38 -11.86 2.26 -9.47
N ARG A 39 -11.77 2.05 -8.16
CA ARG A 39 -11.11 2.99 -7.25
C ARG A 39 -9.60 2.90 -7.37
N ARG A 40 -8.94 4.05 -7.20
CA ARG A 40 -7.47 4.12 -7.10
C ARG A 40 -6.97 3.27 -5.94
N ILE A 41 -5.84 2.61 -6.14
CA ILE A 41 -5.23 1.72 -5.15
C ILE A 41 -4.05 2.39 -4.48
N VAL A 42 -4.00 2.28 -3.14
CA VAL A 42 -2.81 2.53 -2.32
C VAL A 42 -2.37 1.19 -1.73
N ALA A 43 -1.32 0.59 -2.28
CA ALA A 43 -0.77 -0.67 -1.84
C ALA A 43 0.25 -0.45 -0.73
N VAL A 44 -0.11 -0.79 0.52
CA VAL A 44 0.79 -0.71 1.66
C VAL A 44 1.42 -2.08 1.90
N VAL A 45 2.75 -2.16 1.81
CA VAL A 45 3.53 -3.38 2.02
C VAL A 45 4.51 -3.19 3.18
N ARG A 46 4.95 -4.32 3.76
CA ARG A 46 5.99 -4.32 4.78
C ARG A 46 6.97 -5.44 4.49
N ASP A 47 8.23 -5.05 4.27
CA ASP A 47 9.32 -5.98 3.98
C ASP A 47 9.05 -6.84 2.72
N GLU A 48 8.65 -6.20 1.61
CA GLU A 48 8.31 -6.89 0.35
C GLU A 48 9.38 -7.94 -0.06
N HIS A 49 10.65 -7.58 0.13
CA HIS A 49 11.83 -8.42 -0.14
C HIS A 49 11.84 -9.79 0.58
N ARG A 50 11.08 -9.96 1.67
CA ARG A 50 11.01 -11.21 2.44
C ARG A 50 9.93 -12.16 1.97
N HIS A 51 9.05 -11.70 1.09
CA HIS A 51 7.81 -12.39 0.76
C HIS A 51 7.54 -12.34 -0.75
N ALA A 52 7.90 -13.40 -1.46
CA ALA A 52 7.70 -13.49 -2.91
C ALA A 52 6.24 -13.25 -3.34
N TRP A 53 5.26 -13.59 -2.49
CA TRP A 53 3.85 -13.31 -2.76
C TRP A 53 3.52 -11.81 -2.77
N MET A 54 4.24 -10.97 -2.01
CA MET A 54 4.06 -9.51 -2.03
C MET A 54 4.56 -8.93 -3.34
N THR A 55 5.74 -9.38 -3.81
CA THR A 55 6.25 -9.02 -5.14
C THR A 55 5.25 -9.38 -6.23
N ALA A 56 4.75 -10.63 -6.23
CA ALA A 56 3.75 -11.07 -7.22
C ALA A 56 2.44 -10.26 -7.15
N ALA A 57 1.99 -9.90 -5.94
CA ALA A 57 0.82 -9.06 -5.75
C ALA A 57 1.02 -7.64 -6.29
N LEU A 58 2.17 -7.01 -6.02
CA LEU A 58 2.51 -5.68 -6.56
C LEU A 58 2.62 -5.71 -8.09
N ASP A 59 3.24 -6.75 -8.66
CA ASP A 59 3.34 -6.90 -10.11
C ASP A 59 1.95 -7.00 -10.75
N THR A 60 1.05 -7.77 -10.12
CA THR A 60 -0.36 -7.89 -10.56
C THR A 60 -1.08 -6.54 -10.50
N LEU A 61 -0.94 -5.81 -9.38
CA LEU A 61 -1.59 -4.51 -9.19
C LEU A 61 -1.07 -3.47 -10.18
N LEU A 62 0.25 -3.35 -10.33
CA LEU A 62 0.89 -2.36 -11.19
C LEU A 62 0.66 -2.63 -12.68
N ALA A 63 0.56 -3.90 -13.09
CA ALA A 63 0.20 -4.26 -14.45
C ALA A 63 -1.25 -3.84 -14.80
N ALA A 64 -2.18 -3.99 -13.86
CA ALA A 64 -3.60 -3.68 -14.09
C ALA A 64 -3.96 -2.20 -13.82
N ARG A 65 -3.23 -1.55 -12.91
CA ARG A 65 -3.44 -0.18 -12.41
C ARG A 65 -2.08 0.53 -12.25
N PRO A 66 -1.50 1.04 -13.35
CA PRO A 66 -0.20 1.70 -13.31
C PRO A 66 -0.13 2.96 -12.40
N ASP A 67 -1.30 3.52 -12.06
CA ASP A 67 -1.48 4.67 -11.15
C ASP A 67 -1.52 4.28 -9.66
N THR A 68 -1.33 2.98 -9.35
CA THR A 68 -1.25 2.47 -7.98
C THR A 68 -0.11 3.14 -7.22
N VAL A 69 -0.44 3.70 -6.06
CA VAL A 69 0.56 4.20 -5.10
C VAL A 69 1.09 3.04 -4.30
N VAL A 70 2.41 2.89 -4.20
CA VAL A 70 3.04 1.87 -3.35
C VAL A 70 3.65 2.54 -2.13
N VAL A 71 3.31 2.07 -0.94
CA VAL A 71 3.90 2.50 0.33
C VAL A 71 4.60 1.32 0.98
N GLU A 72 5.94 1.37 1.08
CA GLU A 72 6.75 0.40 1.81
C GLU A 72 7.02 0.91 3.23
N MET A 73 6.48 0.21 4.22
CA MET A 73 6.53 0.58 5.65
C MET A 73 7.42 -0.31 6.52
N GLY A 74 8.38 -1.02 5.92
CA GLY A 74 9.43 -1.80 6.60
C GLY A 74 10.83 -1.32 6.26
N VAL A 75 11.74 -2.27 6.09
CA VAL A 75 13.09 -1.99 5.55
C VAL A 75 13.04 -2.09 4.02
N PRO A 76 13.18 -0.98 3.27
CA PRO A 76 13.04 -0.98 1.82
C PRO A 76 14.29 -1.58 1.15
N GLN A 77 14.32 -2.91 1.01
CA GLN A 77 15.39 -3.61 0.29
C GLN A 77 15.00 -4.02 -1.14
N ALA A 78 13.70 -4.03 -1.46
CA ALA A 78 13.24 -4.25 -2.83
C ALA A 78 13.43 -2.97 -3.66
N PRO A 79 13.68 -3.07 -4.98
CA PRO A 79 13.69 -1.90 -5.86
C PRO A 79 12.38 -1.11 -5.78
N PRO A 80 12.40 0.23 -5.84
CA PRO A 80 11.19 1.05 -5.88
C PRO A 80 10.25 0.66 -7.04
N ARG A 81 8.94 0.60 -6.76
CA ARG A 81 7.89 0.27 -7.74
C ARG A 81 6.69 1.19 -7.60
N GLY A 82 6.01 1.46 -8.70
CA GLY A 82 4.82 2.33 -8.73
C GLY A 82 5.13 3.82 -8.81
N ALA A 83 4.12 4.62 -9.11
CA ALA A 83 4.23 6.07 -9.25
C ALA A 83 3.03 6.78 -8.60
N PRO A 84 3.18 7.36 -7.39
CA PRO A 84 4.40 7.40 -6.56
C PRO A 84 4.75 6.09 -5.83
N HIS A 85 6.04 5.94 -5.51
CA HIS A 85 6.58 4.99 -4.54
C HIS A 85 7.03 5.74 -3.27
N ILE A 86 6.54 5.34 -2.10
CA ILE A 86 6.83 5.98 -0.81
C ILE A 86 7.47 4.94 0.11
N ALA A 87 8.75 5.09 0.44
CA ALA A 87 9.42 4.28 1.44
C ALA A 87 9.49 5.05 2.77
N THR A 88 8.83 4.57 3.83
CA THR A 88 8.75 5.29 5.11
C THR A 88 9.82 4.89 6.12
N TYR A 89 10.63 3.86 5.82
CA TYR A 89 11.72 3.33 6.67
C TYR A 89 11.26 2.95 8.10
N GLY A 90 9.97 2.67 8.27
CA GLY A 90 9.37 2.32 9.55
C GLY A 90 7.85 2.41 9.55
N ALA A 91 7.22 1.73 10.50
CA ALA A 91 5.77 1.62 10.63
C ALA A 91 5.18 2.49 11.76
N ALA A 92 5.93 3.47 12.27
CA ALA A 92 5.45 4.37 13.31
C ALA A 92 4.24 5.18 12.83
N ARG A 93 3.37 5.62 13.75
CA ARG A 93 2.18 6.42 13.41
C ARG A 93 2.55 7.65 12.57
N VAL A 94 3.63 8.34 12.90
CA VAL A 94 4.09 9.54 12.18
C VAL A 94 4.46 9.25 10.73
N CYS A 95 4.96 8.04 10.44
CA CYS A 95 5.23 7.58 9.08
C CYS A 95 3.93 7.44 8.28
N GLY A 96 2.88 6.88 8.91
CA GLY A 96 1.55 6.79 8.30
C GLY A 96 0.92 8.15 8.00
N ILE A 97 1.07 9.11 8.92
CA ILE A 97 0.61 10.49 8.73
C ILE A 97 1.33 11.13 7.53
N ALA A 98 2.66 11.13 7.53
CA ALA A 98 3.44 11.75 6.48
C ALA A 98 3.17 11.12 5.10
N ALA A 99 3.07 9.78 5.03
CA ALA A 99 2.70 9.10 3.78
C ALA A 99 1.31 9.51 3.30
N ALA A 100 0.31 9.59 4.19
CA ALA A 100 -1.04 10.00 3.83
C ALA A 100 -1.09 11.45 3.33
N GLU A 101 -0.36 12.37 3.96
CA GLU A 101 -0.26 13.78 3.52
C GLU A 101 0.34 13.89 2.12
N VAL A 102 1.40 13.13 1.82
CA VAL A 102 2.00 13.08 0.47
C VAL A 102 1.01 12.53 -0.56
N ILE A 103 0.23 11.50 -0.21
CA ILE A 103 -0.74 10.89 -1.13
C ILE A 103 -1.89 11.84 -1.46
N VAL A 104 -2.37 12.61 -0.47
CA VAL A 104 -3.51 13.53 -0.64
C VAL A 104 -3.11 14.86 -1.27
N GLY A 105 -1.88 15.33 -0.99
CA GLY A 105 -1.37 16.60 -1.51
C GLY A 105 -0.78 16.52 -2.92
N GLY A 106 -0.66 15.32 -3.49
CA GLY A 106 -0.12 15.06 -4.84
C GLY A 106 -1.15 15.07 -5.96
#